data_AF-A0A8X6SIR4-F1
#
_entry.id   AF-A0A8X6SIR4-F1
#
_cell.length_a   1.000
_cell.length_b   1.000
_cell.length_c   1.000
_cell.angle_alpha   90.00
_cell.angle_beta   90.00
_cell.angle_gamma   90.00
#
_symmetry.space_group_name_H-M   'P 1'
#
loop_
_entity.id
_entity.type
_entity.pdbx_description
1 polymer ?
#
loop_
_entity_poly.entity_id
_entity_poly.type
_entity_poly.pdbx_seq_one_letter_code
_entity_poly.pdbx_strand_id
1 'polypeptide(L)'
;MAYLAKERKDDLKTLATELGLEIGEMMRVIDFKNLILTSKDYDEQFNKTLLETIIETRVQAERDEKEESEYKRKQEGLILELERMKLSMTATSTNTSAAA
;
A
#
# COMPACT_ATOMS: atom_id res chain seq x y z
N MET A 1 -15.11 -18.43 16.44
CA MET A 1 -14.19 -18.52 15.30
C MET A 1 -13.06 -17.53 15.46
N ALA A 2 -11.83 -18.01 15.60
CA ALA A 2 -10.68 -17.20 16.03
C ALA A 2 -10.04 -16.41 14.88
N TYR A 3 -10.19 -16.84 13.62
CA TYR A 3 -9.43 -16.29 12.50
C TYR A 3 -9.83 -14.85 12.12
N LEU A 4 -11.09 -14.46 12.30
CA LEU A 4 -11.52 -13.07 12.03
C LEU A 4 -11.16 -12.11 13.17
N ALA A 5 -10.75 -12.60 14.35
CA ALA A 5 -10.71 -11.79 15.57
C ALA A 5 -9.78 -10.58 15.47
N LYS A 6 -8.64 -10.72 14.78
CA LYS A 6 -7.55 -9.74 14.73
C LYS A 6 -7.45 -8.98 13.42
N GLU A 7 -8.34 -9.25 12.47
CA GLU A 7 -8.21 -8.75 11.10
C GLU A 7 -8.66 -7.29 10.95
N ARG A 8 -8.04 -6.58 10.00
CA ARG A 8 -8.34 -5.17 9.75
C ARG A 8 -9.75 -5.06 9.17
N LYS A 9 -10.41 -3.91 9.43
CA LYS A 9 -11.75 -3.63 8.91
C LYS A 9 -11.80 -3.76 7.38
N ASP A 10 -10.77 -3.26 6.70
CA ASP A 10 -10.71 -3.25 5.24
C ASP A 10 -10.58 -4.65 4.66
N ASP A 11 -9.80 -5.55 5.28
CA ASP A 11 -9.70 -6.95 4.85
C ASP A 11 -11.04 -7.66 4.99
N LEU A 12 -11.73 -7.44 6.12
CA LEU A 12 -13.05 -8.02 6.37
C LEU A 12 -14.11 -7.48 5.40
N LYS A 13 -14.01 -6.20 5.02
CA LYS A 13 -14.88 -5.59 4.01
C LYS A 13 -14.62 -6.22 2.62
N THR A 14 -13.37 -6.38 2.24
CA THR A 14 -13.00 -7.05 0.98
C THR A 14 -13.50 -8.48 0.97
N LEU A 15 -13.29 -9.23 2.05
CA LEU A 15 -13.79 -10.60 2.18
C LEU A 15 -15.32 -10.65 2.02
N ALA A 16 -16.07 -9.80 2.72
CA ALA A 16 -17.52 -9.74 2.57
C ALA A 16 -17.96 -9.39 1.14
N THR A 17 -17.19 -8.54 0.44
CA THR A 17 -17.46 -8.16 -0.95
C THR A 17 -17.23 -9.33 -1.90
N GLU A 18 -16.12 -10.05 -1.74
CA GLU A 18 -15.78 -11.22 -2.56
C GLU A 18 -16.73 -12.40 -2.33
N LEU A 19 -17.28 -12.52 -1.11
CA LEU A 19 -18.35 -13.46 -0.80
C LEU A 19 -19.73 -13.03 -1.33
N GLY A 20 -19.83 -11.88 -2.01
CA GLY A 20 -21.07 -11.37 -2.57
C GLY A 20 -22.09 -10.93 -1.51
N LEU A 21 -21.64 -10.59 -0.30
CA LEU A 21 -22.50 -10.15 0.78
C LEU A 21 -22.81 -8.65 0.63
N GLU A 22 -24.04 -8.26 0.95
CA GLU A 22 -24.43 -6.85 0.94
C GLU A 22 -23.78 -6.08 2.10
N ILE A 23 -23.01 -5.04 1.77
CA ILE A 23 -22.27 -4.24 2.74
C ILE A 23 -22.89 -2.85 2.84
N GLY A 24 -23.19 -2.42 4.07
CA GLY A 24 -23.56 -1.04 4.37
C GLY A 24 -22.33 -0.13 4.57
N GLU A 25 -22.46 1.14 4.20
CA GLU A 25 -21.36 2.13 4.29
C GLU A 25 -20.83 2.33 5.72
N MET A 26 -21.70 2.24 6.74
CA MET A 26 -21.35 2.50 8.15
C MET A 26 -21.14 1.23 8.99
N MET A 27 -20.96 0.06 8.37
CA MET A 27 -20.72 -1.18 9.10
C MET A 27 -19.43 -1.11 9.93
N ARG A 28 -19.48 -1.63 11.16
CA ARG A 28 -18.33 -1.79 12.06
C ARG A 28 -17.68 -3.15 11.84
N VAL A 29 -16.48 -3.33 12.39
CA VAL A 29 -15.73 -4.61 12.35
C VAL A 29 -16.58 -5.78 12.83
N ILE A 30 -17.34 -5.60 13.91
CA ILE A 30 -18.22 -6.65 14.44
C ILE A 30 -19.37 -7.00 13.49
N ASP A 31 -19.88 -6.01 12.75
CA ASP A 31 -20.99 -6.21 11.83
C ASP A 31 -20.50 -7.05 10.62
N PHE A 32 -19.28 -6.81 10.12
CA PHE A 32 -18.65 -7.67 9.10
C PHE A 32 -18.43 -9.10 9.57
N LYS A 33 -17.88 -9.28 10.78
CA LYS A 33 -17.66 -10.60 11.37
C LYS A 33 -18.95 -11.39 11.44
N ASN A 34 -20.02 -10.75 11.93
CA ASN A 34 -21.32 -11.37 12.02
C ASN A 34 -21.86 -11.72 10.63
N LEU A 35 -21.82 -10.78 9.68
CA LEU A 35 -22.31 -10.98 8.32
C LEU A 35 -21.67 -12.19 7.63
N ILE A 36 -20.34 -12.32 7.75
CA ILE A 36 -19.59 -13.46 7.20
C ILE A 36 -19.98 -14.76 7.90
N LEU A 37 -20.02 -14.78 9.24
CA LEU A 37 -20.31 -16.00 10.02
C LEU A 37 -21.76 -16.48 9.88
N THR A 38 -22.69 -15.58 9.58
CA THR A 38 -24.12 -15.91 9.40
C THR A 38 -24.51 -16.11 7.94
N SER A 39 -23.54 -16.15 7.01
CA SER A 39 -23.84 -16.42 5.61
C SER A 39 -24.37 -17.85 5.44
N LYS A 40 -25.32 -18.02 4.52
CA LYS A 40 -25.97 -19.32 4.28
C LYS A 40 -24.99 -20.40 3.85
N ASP A 41 -23.99 -20.00 3.07
CA ASP A 41 -22.99 -20.87 2.47
C ASP A 41 -21.64 -20.73 3.19
N TYR A 42 -21.66 -20.48 4.51
CA TYR A 42 -20.46 -20.31 5.32
C TYR A 42 -19.59 -21.57 5.30
N ASP A 43 -18.39 -21.44 4.71
CA ASP A 43 -17.31 -22.40 4.79
C ASP A 43 -16.11 -21.73 5.46
N GLU A 44 -15.75 -22.21 6.66
CA GLU A 44 -14.66 -21.64 7.44
C GLU A 44 -13.30 -21.77 6.73
N GLN A 45 -13.03 -22.92 6.10
CA GLN A 45 -11.73 -23.17 5.47
C GLN A 45 -11.58 -22.35 4.19
N PHE A 46 -12.65 -22.23 3.40
CA PHE A 46 -12.68 -21.36 2.23
C PHE A 46 -12.48 -19.90 2.64
N ASN A 47 -13.27 -19.40 3.59
CA ASN A 47 -13.21 -18.01 4.04
C ASN A 47 -11.83 -17.65 4.63
N LYS A 48 -11.23 -18.58 5.38
CA LYS A 48 -9.88 -18.39 5.93
C LYS A 48 -8.83 -18.30 4.82
N THR A 49 -8.87 -19.21 3.85
CA THR A 49 -7.93 -19.23 2.71
C THR A 49 -8.06 -17.97 1.85
N LEU A 50 -9.30 -17.52 1.64
CA LEU A 50 -9.58 -16.29 0.91
C LEU A 50 -9.04 -15.06 1.66
N LEU A 51 -9.24 -15.00 2.98
CA LEU A 51 -8.74 -13.92 3.81
C LEU A 51 -7.22 -13.86 3.85
N GLU A 52 -6.54 -15.02 3.94
CA GLU A 52 -5.09 -15.11 3.82
C GLU A 52 -4.59 -14.51 2.50
N THR A 53 -5.27 -14.83 1.38
CA THR A 53 -4.95 -14.29 0.05
C THR A 53 -5.14 -12.76 -0.02
N ILE A 54 -6.22 -12.23 0.56
CA ILE A 54 -6.49 -10.79 0.64
C ILE A 54 -5.38 -10.08 1.42
N ILE A 55 -4.99 -10.64 2.57
CA ILE A 55 -3.94 -10.11 3.44
C ILE A 55 -2.59 -10.09 2.72
N GLU A 56 -2.22 -11.19 2.06
CA GLU A 56 -0.98 -11.30 1.29
C GLU A 56 -0.94 -10.27 0.16
N THR A 57 -2.03 -10.14 -0.60
CA THR A 57 -2.16 -9.17 -1.70
C THR A 57 -1.96 -7.74 -1.20
N ARG A 58 -2.61 -7.37 -0.09
CA ARG A 58 -2.43 -6.04 0.52
C ARG A 58 -0.99 -5.83 0.98
N VAL A 59 -0.39 -6.79 1.69
CA VAL A 59 0.99 -6.67 2.18
C VAL A 59 1.99 -6.51 1.03
N GLN A 60 1.77 -7.22 -0.08
CA GLN A 60 2.58 -7.07 -1.26
C GLN A 60 2.42 -5.68 -1.88
N ALA A 61 1.19 -5.18 -2.02
CA ALA A 61 0.94 -3.82 -2.51
C ALA A 61 1.58 -2.73 -1.63
N GLU A 62 1.45 -2.84 -0.30
CA GLU A 62 2.08 -1.91 0.67
C GLU A 62 3.62 -1.94 0.53
N ARG A 63 4.20 -3.10 0.23
CA ARG A 63 5.64 -3.25 0.01
C ARG A 63 6.09 -2.63 -1.31
N ASP A 64 5.37 -2.91 -2.39
CA ASP A 64 5.70 -2.41 -3.72
C ASP A 64 5.62 -0.87 -3.76
N GLU A 65 4.61 -0.27 -3.11
CA GLU A 65 4.48 1.18 -2.98
C GLU A 65 5.67 1.79 -2.22
N LYS A 66 6.12 1.12 -1.15
CA LYS A 66 7.28 1.56 -0.38
C LYS A 66 8.57 1.49 -1.20
N GLU A 67 8.80 0.38 -1.91
CA GLU A 67 9.97 0.20 -2.77
C GLU A 67 9.98 1.24 -3.91
N GLU A 68 8.82 1.51 -4.52
CA GLU A 68 8.68 2.55 -5.54
C GLU A 68 8.96 3.96 -4.97
N SER A 69 8.43 4.28 -3.79
CA SER A 69 8.70 5.56 -3.14
C SER A 69 10.18 5.74 -2.80
N GLU A 70 10.86 4.69 -2.35
CA GLU A 70 12.30 4.73 -2.07
C GLU A 70 13.13 4.89 -3.34
N TYR A 71 12.75 4.21 -4.42
CA TYR A 71 13.38 4.36 -5.72
C TYR A 71 13.25 5.78 -6.26
N LYS A 72 12.05 6.38 -6.21
CA LYS A 72 11.80 7.76 -6.63
C LYS A 72 12.67 8.76 -5.84
N ARG A 73 12.71 8.63 -4.51
CA ARG A 73 13.56 9.50 -3.66
C ARG A 73 15.04 9.39 -4.00
N LYS A 74 15.55 8.19 -4.33
CA LYS A 74 16.94 8.01 -4.77
C LYS A 74 17.19 8.68 -6.11
N GLN A 75 16.28 8.55 -7.08
CA GLN A 75 16.40 9.21 -8.38
C GLN A 75 16.38 10.73 -8.24
N GLU A 76 15.45 11.28 -7.46
CA GLU A 76 15.39 12.72 -7.17
C GLU A 76 16.68 13.23 -6.50
N GLY A 77 17.23 12.48 -5.55
CA GLY A 77 18.51 12.82 -4.91
C GLY A 77 19.67 12.88 -5.91
N LEU A 78 19.76 11.90 -6.82
CA LEU A 78 20.78 11.87 -7.88
C LEU A 78 20.63 13.06 -8.85
N ILE A 79 19.40 13.39 -9.23
CA ILE A 79 19.13 14.55 -10.10
C ILE A 79 19.58 15.85 -9.42
N LEU A 80 19.21 16.06 -8.16
CA LEU A 80 19.60 17.25 -7.39
C LEU A 80 21.13 17.37 -7.23
N GLU A 81 21.84 16.26 -7.05
CA GLU A 81 23.29 16.26 -6.97
C GLU A 81 23.94 16.63 -8.32
N LEU A 82 23.44 16.07 -9.42
CA LEU A 82 23.91 16.43 -10.77
C LEU A 82 23.67 17.91 -11.10
N GLU A 83 22.52 18.46 -10.71
CA GLU A 83 22.22 19.89 -10.87
C GLU A 83 23.18 20.77 -10.07
N ARG A 84 23.48 20.38 -8.81
CA ARG A 84 24.46 21.08 -7.97
C ARG A 84 25.86 21.08 -8.62
N MET A 85 26.29 19.96 -9.17
CA MET A 85 27.57 19.86 -9.89
C MET A 85 27.59 20.75 -11.14
N LYS A 86 26.52 20.77 -11.93
CA LYS A 86 26.42 21.65 -13.11
C LYS A 86 26.53 23.13 -12.73
N LEU A 87 25.82 23.55 -11.68
CA LEU A 87 25.85 24.92 -11.19
C LEU A 87 27.25 25.34 -10.68
N SER A 88 27.98 24.44 -10.00
CA SER A 88 29.33 24.74 -9.54
C SER A 88 30.33 24.86 -10.70
N MET A 89 30.18 24.05 -11.75
CA MET A 89 31.00 24.13 -12.95
C MET A 89 30.74 25.39 -13.78
N THR A 90 29.49 25.84 -13.89
CA THR A 90 29.17 27.09 -14.60
C THR A 90 29.66 28.31 -13.83
N ALA A 91 29.51 28.33 -12.50
CA ALA A 91 29.98 29.43 -11.65
C ALA A 91 31.52 29.59 -11.66
N THR A 92 32.27 28.49 -11.73
CA THR A 92 33.74 28.56 -11.82
C THR A 92 34.21 28.99 -13.22
N SER A 93 33.48 28.63 -14.28
CA SER A 93 33.82 29.02 -15.66
C SER A 93 33.56 30.51 -15.95
N THR A 94 32.56 31.13 -15.32
CA THR A 94 32.27 32.57 -15.51
C THR A 94 33.28 33.48 -14.81
N ASN A 95 33.92 33.04 -13.71
CA ASN A 95 34.88 33.87 -12.96
C ASN A 95 36.27 33.95 -13.62
N THR A 96 36.65 32.98 -14.46
CA THR A 96 37.96 32.98 -15.14
C THR A 96 37.98 33.88 -16.40
N SER A 97 36.81 34.21 -16.95
CA SER A 97 36.66 35.07 -18.14
C SER A 97 36.73 36.57 -17.83
N ALA A 98 36.52 36.98 -16.58
CA ALA A 98 36.50 38.40 -16.17
C ALA A 98 37.86 38.93 -15.68
N ALA A 99 38.92 38.11 -15.70
CA ALA A 99 40.24 38.44 -15.15
C ALA A 99 41.37 38.54 -16.20
N ALA A 100 41.05 38.58 -17.50
CA ALA A 100 42.01 38.70 -18.60
C ALA A 100 41.91 40.07 -19.30
#